data_AF-A0AAX1NBI1-F1
#
_entry.id   AF-A0AAX1NBI1-F1
#
_cell.length_a   1.000
_cell.length_b   1.000
_cell.length_c   1.000
_cell.angle_alpha   90.00
_cell.angle_beta   90.00
_cell.angle_gamma   90.00
#
_symmetry.space_group_name_H-M   'P 1'
#
loop_
_entity.id
_entity.type
_entity.pdbx_description
1 polymer ?
#
loop_
_entity_poly.entity_id
_entity_poly.type
_entity_poly.pdbx_seq_one_letter_code
_entity_poly.pdbx_strand_id
1 'polypeptide(L)'
;MTLNTTTTIKDHLYGLRECIIDQLKNNIKGELEILHQTIHELCKITSSTYGFIGLIDQDLEKLNYSNLIECTSFQNNIPILGNGPLNTSSIAVKYLKLAHGKQLPFFSYDEDKYRTQASWFSFLLIPIFHQNQQIGLIGLCDKREGYSKNLLRSINLCSTAIYHVMLQQMEKVDMMKAFDLTPPSRFFCDKTIYDIMSTIDENGTIVLSNIMWNECFGCKKNQILQMIMHQDHHLFFKLMEDAQRSGFTESAIVRMIKNNKILYLNMRVINLRKQNQIQIIAQDVSERYTKKAKIKLL
;
A
#
# COMPACT_ATOMS: atom_id res chain seq x y z
N MET A 1 -34.56 10.31 29.53
CA MET A 1 -33.16 9.96 29.83
C MET A 1 -32.46 9.71 28.51
N THR A 2 -31.67 10.66 28.03
CA THR A 2 -30.80 10.47 26.86
C THR A 2 -29.50 9.84 27.34
N LEU A 3 -29.28 8.57 27.01
CA LEU A 3 -28.01 7.88 27.23
C LEU A 3 -26.95 8.49 26.30
N ASN A 4 -26.21 9.48 26.79
CA ASN A 4 -24.94 9.89 26.18
C ASN A 4 -23.90 8.79 26.47
N THR A 5 -23.85 7.77 25.63
CA THR A 5 -22.70 6.86 25.60
C THR A 5 -21.55 7.58 24.92
N THR A 6 -20.72 8.25 25.71
CA THR A 6 -19.45 8.81 25.23
C THR A 6 -18.50 7.65 24.94
N THR A 7 -18.47 7.17 23.69
CA THR A 7 -17.56 6.11 23.25
C THR A 7 -16.11 6.56 23.45
N THR A 8 -15.33 5.83 24.24
CA THR A 8 -13.94 6.22 24.53
C THR A 8 -12.99 5.76 23.42
N ILE A 9 -11.81 6.38 23.30
CA ILE A 9 -10.74 5.90 22.39
C ILE A 9 -10.43 4.42 22.65
N LYS A 10 -10.50 3.98 23.91
CA LYS A 10 -10.28 2.59 24.31
C LYS A 10 -11.31 1.65 23.67
N ASP A 11 -12.57 2.05 23.61
CA ASP A 11 -13.65 1.25 23.03
C ASP A 11 -13.49 1.13 21.50
N HIS A 12 -13.08 2.21 20.83
CA HIS A 12 -12.77 2.16 19.39
C HIS A 12 -11.59 1.23 19.09
N LEU A 13 -10.53 1.27 19.90
CA LEU A 13 -9.38 0.37 19.75
C LEU A 13 -9.76 -1.08 20.03
N TYR A 14 -10.64 -1.34 21.00
CA TYR A 14 -11.19 -2.67 21.23
C TYR A 14 -12.02 -3.18 20.05
N GLY A 15 -12.90 -2.34 19.50
CA GLY A 15 -13.66 -2.68 18.29
C GLY A 15 -12.77 -2.97 17.09
N LEU A 16 -11.69 -2.20 16.90
CA LEU A 16 -10.71 -2.46 15.85
C LEU A 16 -10.01 -3.81 16.04
N ARG A 17 -9.61 -4.14 17.28
CA ARG A 17 -9.02 -5.45 17.61
C ARG A 17 -9.95 -6.60 17.23
N GLU A 18 -11.22 -6.56 17.63
CA GLU A 18 -12.17 -7.63 17.31
C GLU A 18 -12.38 -7.74 15.80
N CYS A 19 -12.47 -6.61 15.08
CA CYS A 19 -12.57 -6.61 13.62
C CYS A 19 -11.38 -7.30 12.94
N ILE A 20 -10.15 -7.06 13.40
CA ILE A 20 -8.95 -7.74 12.89
C ILE A 20 -9.04 -9.25 13.14
N ILE A 21 -9.42 -9.66 14.35
CA ILE A 21 -9.54 -11.07 14.73
C ILE A 21 -10.58 -11.77 13.87
N ASP A 22 -11.74 -11.13 13.63
CA ASP A 22 -12.80 -11.69 12.81
C ASP A 22 -12.40 -11.81 11.34
N GLN A 23 -11.66 -10.83 10.80
CA GLN A 23 -11.14 -10.88 9.44
C GLN A 23 -10.13 -12.03 9.25
N LEU A 24 -9.26 -12.25 10.25
CA LEU A 24 -8.30 -13.37 10.25
C LEU A 24 -9.00 -14.72 10.33
N LYS A 25 -9.90 -14.92 11.30
CA LYS A 25 -10.58 -16.21 11.52
C LYS A 25 -11.39 -16.66 10.31
N ASN A 26 -12.02 -15.72 9.63
CA ASN A 26 -12.94 -16.01 8.53
C ASN A 26 -12.28 -15.91 7.15
N ASN A 27 -10.97 -15.63 7.07
CA ASN A 27 -10.22 -15.45 5.81
C ASN A 27 -10.92 -14.48 4.83
N ILE A 28 -11.53 -13.42 5.34
CA ILE A 28 -12.37 -12.50 4.54
C ILE A 28 -11.51 -11.64 3.61
N LYS A 29 -10.32 -11.27 4.07
CA LYS A 29 -9.38 -10.36 3.39
C LYS A 29 -7.97 -10.91 3.45
N GLY A 30 -7.14 -10.53 2.48
CA GLY A 30 -5.71 -10.83 2.51
C GLY A 30 -5.00 -10.11 3.65
N GLU A 31 -3.93 -10.70 4.18
CA GLU A 31 -3.26 -10.24 5.40
C GLU A 31 -2.76 -8.79 5.27
N LEU A 32 -2.21 -8.39 4.12
CA LEU A 32 -1.79 -7.00 3.90
C LEU A 32 -2.97 -6.02 3.80
N GLU A 33 -4.13 -6.47 3.33
CA GLU A 33 -5.33 -5.63 3.31
C GLU A 33 -5.83 -5.37 4.74
N ILE A 34 -5.74 -6.38 5.62
CA ILE A 34 -6.05 -6.24 7.04
C ILE A 34 -5.09 -5.22 7.67
N LEU A 35 -3.77 -5.35 7.43
CA LEU A 35 -2.77 -4.40 7.94
C LEU A 35 -3.01 -2.97 7.43
N HIS A 36 -3.34 -2.82 6.15
CA HIS A 36 -3.67 -1.53 5.53
C HIS A 36 -4.85 -0.84 6.21
N GLN A 37 -5.97 -1.53 6.32
CA GLN A 37 -7.16 -0.97 6.98
C GLN A 37 -6.89 -0.66 8.44
N THR A 38 -6.11 -1.52 9.10
CA THR A 38 -5.75 -1.33 10.50
C THR A 38 -4.94 -0.06 10.72
N ILE A 39 -3.94 0.24 9.89
CA ILE A 39 -3.14 1.46 10.09
C ILE A 39 -3.94 2.72 9.82
N HIS A 40 -4.86 2.70 8.84
CA HIS A 40 -5.77 3.81 8.57
C HIS A 40 -6.70 4.09 9.75
N GLU A 41 -7.33 3.06 10.31
CA GLU A 41 -8.19 3.20 11.49
C GLU A 41 -7.40 3.60 12.73
N LEU A 42 -6.19 3.05 12.95
CA LEU A 42 -5.32 3.48 14.04
C LEU A 42 -4.98 4.97 13.94
N CYS A 43 -4.62 5.47 12.76
CA CYS A 43 -4.35 6.90 12.56
C CYS A 43 -5.57 7.75 12.92
N LYS A 44 -6.76 7.34 12.46
CA LYS A 44 -8.02 8.04 12.73
C LYS A 44 -8.36 8.06 14.22
N ILE A 45 -8.34 6.90 14.88
CA ILE A 45 -8.68 6.76 16.30
C ILE A 45 -7.70 7.54 17.19
N THR A 46 -6.42 7.55 16.83
CA THR A 46 -5.36 8.21 17.61
C THR A 46 -5.16 9.67 17.24
N SER A 47 -5.85 10.17 16.21
CA SER A 47 -5.63 11.50 15.63
C SER A 47 -4.17 11.73 15.20
N SER A 48 -3.52 10.68 14.69
CA SER A 48 -2.18 10.75 14.12
C SER A 48 -2.26 11.20 12.66
N THR A 49 -1.34 12.06 12.22
CA THR A 49 -1.32 12.54 10.82
C THR A 49 -0.75 11.50 9.88
N TYR A 50 0.27 10.75 10.33
CA TYR A 50 0.88 9.68 9.56
C TYR A 50 0.87 8.38 10.37
N GLY A 51 0.85 7.25 9.68
CA GLY A 51 1.10 5.95 10.29
C GLY A 51 1.71 4.99 9.31
N PHE A 52 2.42 4.00 9.82
CA PHE A 52 2.98 2.95 9.00
C PHE A 52 3.01 1.61 9.73
N ILE A 53 2.99 0.54 8.96
CA ILE A 53 3.27 -0.82 9.39
C ILE A 53 4.33 -1.39 8.46
N GLY A 54 5.50 -1.68 9.01
CA GLY A 54 6.59 -2.32 8.28
C GLY A 54 6.82 -3.74 8.77
N LEU A 55 6.86 -4.72 7.87
CA LEU A 55 7.42 -6.04 8.10
C LEU A 55 8.91 -5.98 7.80
N ILE A 56 9.75 -6.52 8.68
CA ILE A 56 11.20 -6.42 8.57
C ILE A 56 11.73 -7.61 7.78
N ASP A 57 12.59 -7.34 6.80
CA ASP A 57 13.29 -8.38 6.07
C ASP A 57 14.42 -8.96 6.95
N GLN A 58 14.35 -10.27 7.19
CA GLN A 58 15.33 -10.98 8.02
C GLN A 58 16.45 -11.61 7.19
N ASP A 59 16.27 -11.73 5.88
CA ASP A 59 17.20 -12.42 4.98
C ASP A 59 18.27 -11.48 4.41
N LEU A 60 18.21 -10.18 4.74
CA LEU A 60 19.12 -9.16 4.22
C LEU A 60 20.13 -8.71 5.29
N GLU A 61 21.40 -8.59 4.88
CA GLU A 61 22.48 -7.99 5.69
C GLU A 61 22.19 -6.54 6.11
N LYS A 62 21.25 -5.87 5.43
CA LYS A 62 20.83 -4.50 5.72
C LYS A 62 19.42 -4.51 6.30
N LEU A 63 19.28 -3.88 7.47
CA LEU A 63 17.98 -3.65 8.11
C LEU A 63 17.05 -2.86 7.17
N ASN A 64 16.04 -3.53 6.64
CA ASN A 64 15.08 -2.99 5.70
C ASN A 64 13.68 -3.57 5.97
N TYR A 65 12.67 -2.99 5.34
CA TYR A 65 11.34 -3.59 5.33
C TYR A 65 11.21 -4.55 4.14
N SER A 66 10.58 -5.70 4.35
CA SER A 66 10.12 -6.59 3.29
C SER A 66 8.77 -6.12 2.71
N ASN A 67 7.93 -5.54 3.57
CA ASN A 67 6.69 -4.88 3.20
C ASN A 67 6.51 -3.63 4.06
N LEU A 68 6.28 -2.48 3.43
CA LEU A 68 5.98 -1.23 4.12
C LEU A 68 4.61 -0.72 3.67
N ILE A 69 3.75 -0.45 4.64
CA ILE A 69 2.40 0.08 4.48
C ILE A 69 2.38 1.44 5.16
N GLU A 70 2.00 2.50 4.46
CA GLU A 70 1.98 3.88 4.97
C GLU A 70 0.58 4.49 4.82
N CYS A 71 0.20 5.39 5.73
CA CYS A 71 -1.09 6.06 5.74
C CYS A 71 -0.90 7.52 6.15
N THR A 72 -1.65 8.42 5.52
CA THR A 72 -1.80 9.83 5.93
C THR A 72 -3.26 10.10 6.28
N SER A 73 -3.57 10.54 7.51
CA SER A 73 -4.96 10.72 7.96
C SER A 73 -5.67 11.93 7.38
N PHE A 74 -4.94 12.92 6.85
CA PHE A 74 -5.50 14.15 6.27
C PHE A 74 -5.70 14.10 4.75
N GLN A 75 -5.34 13.02 4.07
CA GLN A 75 -5.46 12.95 2.61
C GLN A 75 -6.59 12.02 2.16
N ASN A 76 -7.77 12.62 1.99
CA ASN A 76 -8.62 12.28 0.85
C ASN A 76 -8.03 12.77 -0.49
N ASN A 77 -6.83 13.39 -0.50
CA ASN A 77 -6.08 13.81 -1.69
C ASN A 77 -4.55 13.75 -1.44
N ILE A 78 -3.93 12.81 -2.17
CA ILE A 78 -2.55 12.28 -2.27
C ILE A 78 -1.38 13.27 -2.40
N PRO A 79 -0.14 12.93 -1.95
CA PRO A 79 0.84 12.05 -2.65
C PRO A 79 1.16 10.70 -1.94
N ILE A 80 0.98 9.59 -2.67
CA ILE A 80 1.42 8.22 -2.34
C ILE A 80 2.77 8.04 -3.05
N LEU A 81 3.80 7.68 -2.29
CA LEU A 81 5.03 7.12 -2.85
C LEU A 81 4.80 5.63 -3.12
N GLY A 82 4.98 5.22 -4.38
CA GLY A 82 4.80 3.85 -4.83
C GLY A 82 5.89 2.90 -4.31
N ASN A 83 5.49 1.65 -4.07
CA ASN A 83 6.38 0.55 -3.73
C ASN A 83 7.13 0.04 -4.98
N GLY A 84 8.39 0.40 -5.10
CA GLY A 84 9.43 -0.29 -5.88
C GLY A 84 10.50 -0.87 -4.94
N PRO A 85 11.54 -1.56 -5.44
CA PRO A 85 12.58 -2.15 -4.59
C PRO A 85 13.13 -1.09 -3.63
N LEU A 86 13.02 -1.38 -2.32
CA LEU A 86 13.36 -0.48 -1.21
C LEU A 86 14.85 -0.14 -1.20
N ASN A 87 15.22 0.80 -2.06
CA ASN A 87 16.36 1.66 -1.85
C ASN A 87 15.83 3.11 -1.80
N THR A 88 15.58 3.59 -0.58
CA THR A 88 15.97 4.92 -0.07
C THR A 88 14.99 6.09 0.12
N SER A 89 13.69 6.05 -0.25
CA SER A 89 12.86 7.28 -0.17
C SER A 89 11.87 7.42 1.01
N SER A 90 11.42 6.34 1.66
CA SER A 90 10.45 6.49 2.78
C SER A 90 11.13 6.96 4.08
N ILE A 91 10.51 7.95 4.73
CA ILE A 91 10.90 8.45 6.05
C ILE A 91 10.71 7.37 7.13
N ALA A 92 9.79 6.41 6.95
CA ALA A 92 9.60 5.28 7.85
C ALA A 92 10.87 4.42 8.04
N VAL A 93 11.76 4.40 7.04
CA VAL A 93 13.06 3.71 7.11
C VAL A 93 13.98 4.36 8.16
N LYS A 94 13.85 5.68 8.40
CA LYS A 94 14.61 6.35 9.48
C LYS A 94 14.17 5.83 10.84
N TYR A 95 12.87 5.59 11.02
CA TYR A 95 12.32 5.05 12.26
C TYR A 95 12.68 3.59 12.50
N LEU A 96 12.94 2.81 11.43
CA LEU A 96 13.47 1.46 11.56
C LEU A 96 14.81 1.44 12.30
N LYS A 97 15.72 2.35 11.94
CA LYS A 97 17.01 2.51 12.63
C LYS A 97 16.85 2.96 14.07
N LEU A 98 15.91 3.86 14.34
CA LEU A 98 15.62 4.35 15.70
C LEU A 98 15.01 3.28 16.60
N ALA A 99 14.20 2.38 16.04
CA ALA A 99 13.58 1.28 16.75
C ALA A 99 14.52 0.07 16.92
N HIS A 100 15.62 0.00 16.18
CA HIS A 100 16.55 -1.11 16.25
C HIS A 100 17.09 -1.30 17.67
N GLY A 101 16.98 -2.54 18.19
CA GLY A 101 17.36 -2.89 19.55
C GLY A 101 16.40 -2.41 20.66
N LYS A 102 15.30 -1.73 20.32
CA LYS A 102 14.26 -1.34 21.29
C LYS A 102 13.23 -2.46 21.39
N GLN A 103 13.06 -3.02 22.59
CA GLN A 103 12.07 -4.08 22.84
C GLN A 103 10.69 -3.55 23.23
N LEU A 104 10.64 -2.35 23.80
CA LEU A 104 9.41 -1.76 24.29
C LEU A 104 8.93 -0.62 23.39
N PRO A 105 7.61 -0.41 23.30
CA PRO A 105 7.08 0.76 22.62
C PRO A 105 7.57 2.07 23.24
N PHE A 106 7.80 3.07 22.40
CA PHE A 106 8.33 4.37 22.82
C PHE A 106 7.80 5.50 21.95
N PHE A 107 7.76 6.70 22.50
CA PHE A 107 7.26 7.87 21.81
C PHE A 107 8.10 9.10 22.12
N SER A 108 8.04 10.10 21.24
CA SER A 108 8.69 11.39 21.41
C SER A 108 7.79 12.51 20.92
N TYR A 109 7.99 13.70 21.48
CA TYR A 109 7.33 14.94 21.09
C TYR A 109 8.37 16.05 21.05
N ASP A 110 8.40 16.78 19.95
CA ASP A 110 9.29 17.90 19.67
C ASP A 110 8.42 19.16 19.52
N GLU A 111 8.35 19.93 20.60
CA GLU A 111 7.47 21.10 20.68
C GLU A 111 7.91 22.21 19.73
N ASP A 112 9.21 22.36 19.51
CA ASP A 112 9.75 23.39 18.61
C ASP A 112 9.34 23.10 17.17
N LYS A 113 9.48 21.84 16.72
CA LYS A 113 8.98 21.41 15.40
C LYS A 113 7.48 21.61 15.25
N TYR A 114 6.70 21.30 16.29
CA TYR A 114 5.27 21.51 16.28
C TYR A 114 4.91 22.99 16.09
N ARG A 115 5.57 23.88 16.84
CA ARG A 115 5.38 25.34 16.75
C ARG A 115 5.75 25.89 15.37
N THR A 116 6.80 25.35 14.75
CA THR A 116 7.20 25.71 13.38
C THR A 116 6.40 25.00 12.28
N GLN A 117 5.38 24.22 12.64
CA GLN A 117 4.58 23.40 11.71
C GLN A 117 5.42 22.43 10.85
N ALA A 118 6.58 22.02 11.36
CA ALA A 118 7.42 21.02 10.72
C ALA A 118 6.79 19.64 10.92
N SER A 119 6.79 18.80 9.88
CA SER A 119 6.34 17.40 10.00
C SER A 119 7.25 16.59 10.91
N TRP A 120 6.75 15.45 11.38
CA TRP A 120 7.46 14.50 12.24
C TRP A 120 7.83 15.11 13.61
N PHE A 121 6.96 15.98 14.11
CA PHE A 121 7.08 16.63 15.42
C PHE A 121 6.65 15.71 16.57
N SER A 122 5.94 14.63 16.27
CA SER A 122 5.67 13.59 17.28
C SER A 122 5.68 12.21 16.64
N PHE A 123 6.07 11.20 17.41
CA PHE A 123 5.98 9.81 16.97
C PHE A 123 5.74 8.86 18.14
N LEU A 124 5.09 7.75 17.83
CA LEU A 124 4.95 6.56 18.65
C LEU A 124 5.38 5.36 17.79
N LEU A 125 6.35 4.61 18.27
CA LEU A 125 6.88 3.42 17.63
C LEU A 125 6.62 2.20 18.52
N ILE A 126 6.10 1.13 17.91
CA ILE A 126 5.77 -0.13 18.55
C ILE A 126 6.51 -1.24 17.80
N PRO A 127 7.70 -1.64 18.29
CA PRO A 127 8.40 -2.81 17.78
C PRO A 127 7.57 -4.08 18.00
N ILE A 128 7.52 -4.96 17.00
CA ILE A 128 6.82 -6.26 17.07
C ILE A 128 7.84 -7.37 16.98
N PHE A 129 7.82 -8.29 17.96
CA PHE A 129 8.79 -9.38 18.07
C PHE A 129 8.13 -10.76 17.97
N HIS A 130 8.81 -11.69 17.30
CA HIS A 130 8.51 -13.12 17.31
C HIS A 130 9.80 -13.86 17.67
N GLN A 131 9.76 -14.75 18.66
CA GLN A 131 10.94 -15.53 19.10
C GLN A 131 12.21 -14.67 19.34
N ASN A 132 12.07 -13.54 20.02
CA ASN A 132 13.13 -12.53 20.26
C ASN A 132 13.69 -11.83 19.02
N GLN A 133 13.12 -12.05 17.84
CA GLN A 133 13.47 -11.36 16.60
C GLN A 133 12.43 -10.29 16.28
N GLN A 134 12.88 -9.09 15.93
CA GLN A 134 11.97 -8.00 15.57
C GLN A 134 11.45 -8.27 14.15
N ILE A 135 10.18 -8.66 14.04
CA ILE A 135 9.53 -9.00 12.76
C ILE A 135 8.79 -7.81 12.13
N GLY A 136 8.53 -6.76 12.91
CA GLY A 136 7.84 -5.59 12.40
C GLY A 136 8.00 -4.33 13.23
N LEU A 137 7.50 -3.24 12.68
CA LEU A 137 7.40 -1.94 13.34
C LEU A 137 6.08 -1.27 12.97
N ILE A 138 5.30 -0.88 13.98
CA ILE A 138 4.16 0.01 13.80
C ILE A 138 4.61 1.41 14.19
N GLY A 139 4.34 2.40 13.35
CA GLY A 139 4.59 3.79 13.65
C GLY A 139 3.32 4.63 13.50
N LEU A 140 3.14 5.57 14.43
CA LEU A 140 2.12 6.62 14.37
C LEU A 140 2.84 7.93 14.60
N CYS A 141 2.60 8.94 13.76
CA CYS A 141 3.32 10.20 13.82
C CYS A 141 2.38 11.40 13.74
N ASP A 142 2.89 12.54 14.21
CA ASP A 142 2.27 13.86 14.09
C ASP A 142 0.87 13.94 14.70
N LYS A 143 0.71 13.28 15.86
CA LYS A 143 -0.40 13.55 16.78
C LYS A 143 -0.12 14.86 17.50
N ARG A 144 -1.09 15.79 17.46
CA ARG A 144 -1.09 17.03 18.25
C ARG A 144 -0.95 16.72 19.74
N GLU A 145 -0.14 17.51 20.45
CA GLU A 145 0.19 17.32 21.88
C GLU A 145 0.96 16.01 22.20
N GLY A 146 1.39 15.27 21.18
CA GLY A 146 2.14 14.03 21.34
C GLY A 146 1.33 12.85 21.87
N TYR A 147 2.04 11.76 22.14
CA TYR A 147 1.50 10.50 22.65
C TYR A 147 1.69 10.40 24.17
N SER A 148 0.84 9.63 24.84
CA SER A 148 0.92 9.41 26.29
C SER A 148 0.97 7.93 26.65
N LYS A 149 1.45 7.61 27.85
CA LYS A 149 1.49 6.23 28.36
C LYS A 149 0.11 5.56 28.40
N ASN A 150 -0.95 6.32 28.66
CA ASN A 150 -2.32 5.80 28.68
C ASN A 150 -2.77 5.39 27.28
N LEU A 151 -2.51 6.24 26.28
CA LEU A 151 -2.82 5.94 24.88
C LEU A 151 -2.00 4.72 24.39
N LEU A 152 -0.73 4.67 24.76
CA LEU A 152 0.15 3.54 24.43
C LEU A 152 -0.41 2.20 24.95
N ARG A 153 -0.86 2.15 26.21
CA ARG A 153 -1.48 0.94 26.78
C ARG A 153 -2.69 0.48 25.98
N SER A 154 -3.52 1.42 25.52
CA SER A 154 -4.70 1.10 24.73
C SER A 154 -4.34 0.62 23.31
N ILE A 155 -3.35 1.25 22.65
CA ILE A 155 -2.89 0.83 21.31
C ILE A 155 -2.23 -0.56 21.37
N ASN A 156 -1.58 -0.89 22.50
CA ASN A 156 -0.96 -2.20 22.69
C ASN A 156 -1.96 -3.37 22.68
N LEU A 157 -3.27 -3.12 22.80
CA LEU A 157 -4.29 -4.15 22.61
C LEU A 157 -4.44 -4.53 21.12
N CYS A 158 -4.27 -3.56 20.22
CA CYS A 158 -4.32 -3.77 18.77
C CYS A 158 -3.02 -4.36 18.24
N SER A 159 -1.87 -4.05 18.86
CA SER A 159 -0.56 -4.55 18.42
C SER A 159 -0.48 -6.08 18.46
N THR A 160 -1.12 -6.74 19.44
CA THR A 160 -1.21 -8.21 19.49
C THR A 160 -2.00 -8.78 18.32
N ALA A 161 -3.12 -8.15 17.93
CA ALA A 161 -3.88 -8.61 16.77
C ALA A 161 -3.09 -8.40 15.48
N ILE A 162 -2.41 -7.26 15.33
CA ILE A 162 -1.52 -6.95 14.20
C ILE A 162 -0.35 -7.95 14.13
N TYR A 163 0.22 -8.33 15.27
CA TYR A 163 1.26 -9.36 15.35
C TYR A 163 0.81 -10.68 14.69
N HIS A 164 -0.42 -11.14 14.97
CA HIS A 164 -0.93 -12.37 14.36
C HIS A 164 -1.12 -12.25 12.85
N VAL A 165 -1.59 -11.08 12.36
CA VAL A 165 -1.67 -10.81 10.91
C VAL A 165 -0.28 -10.84 10.26
N MET A 166 0.71 -10.20 10.88
CA MET A 166 2.09 -10.19 10.39
C MET A 166 2.69 -11.60 10.34
N LEU A 167 2.48 -12.40 11.39
CA LEU A 167 3.04 -13.75 11.48
C LEU A 167 2.49 -14.65 10.38
N GLN A 168 1.15 -14.69 10.22
CA GLN A 168 0.51 -15.44 9.13
C GLN A 168 1.01 -15.00 7.75
N GLN A 169 1.27 -13.70 7.59
CA GLN A 169 1.77 -13.17 6.34
C GLN A 169 3.21 -13.60 6.03
N MET A 170 4.06 -13.70 7.05
CA MET A 170 5.44 -14.19 6.93
C MET A 170 5.45 -15.68 6.65
N GLU A 171 4.72 -16.49 7.40
CA GLU A 171 4.59 -17.94 7.17
C GLU A 171 4.13 -18.25 5.75
N LYS A 172 3.20 -17.45 5.23
CA LYS A 172 2.76 -17.54 3.84
C LYS A 172 3.87 -17.19 2.85
N VAL A 173 4.71 -16.18 3.10
CA VAL A 173 5.89 -15.92 2.23
C VAL A 173 6.83 -17.10 2.26
N ASP A 174 7.14 -17.60 3.45
CA ASP A 174 8.15 -18.64 3.64
C ASP A 174 7.72 -19.96 2.99
N MET A 175 6.45 -20.33 3.11
CA MET A 175 5.89 -21.46 2.35
C MET A 175 6.04 -21.23 0.85
N MET A 176 5.72 -20.05 0.33
CA MET A 176 5.84 -19.78 -1.10
C MET A 176 7.28 -19.85 -1.61
N LYS A 177 8.24 -19.32 -0.83
CA LYS A 177 9.68 -19.46 -1.08
C LYS A 177 10.10 -20.93 -1.09
N ALA A 178 9.66 -21.72 -0.09
CA ALA A 178 10.03 -23.12 0.06
C ALA A 178 9.53 -24.02 -1.08
N PHE A 179 8.43 -23.64 -1.73
CA PHE A 179 7.86 -24.38 -2.86
C PHE A 179 8.22 -23.78 -4.24
N ASP A 180 9.18 -22.85 -4.32
CA ASP A 180 9.54 -22.10 -5.54
C ASP A 180 8.32 -21.51 -6.26
N LEU A 181 7.24 -21.24 -5.50
CA LEU A 181 6.08 -20.56 -6.02
C LEU A 181 6.48 -19.11 -6.18
N THR A 182 6.48 -18.62 -7.42
CA THR A 182 6.68 -17.20 -7.70
C THR A 182 5.70 -16.43 -6.81
N PRO A 183 6.16 -15.53 -5.92
CA PRO A 183 5.23 -14.77 -5.11
C PRO A 183 4.28 -14.08 -6.09
N PRO A 184 2.94 -14.22 -5.96
CA PRO A 184 2.02 -13.38 -6.70
C PRO A 184 2.41 -11.99 -6.29
N SER A 185 3.05 -11.29 -7.22
CA SER A 185 3.65 -9.98 -7.05
C SER A 185 2.88 -9.16 -6.02
N ARG A 186 3.45 -9.01 -4.82
CA ARG A 186 2.88 -8.16 -3.77
C ARG A 186 3.12 -6.69 -4.13
N PHE A 187 2.54 -6.21 -5.22
CA PHE A 187 2.29 -4.79 -5.44
C PHE A 187 0.93 -4.48 -4.83
N PHE A 188 0.91 -4.32 -3.50
CA PHE A 188 -0.23 -3.70 -2.82
C PHE A 188 -0.08 -2.19 -3.02
N CYS A 189 -0.90 -1.64 -3.91
CA CYS A 189 -1.09 -0.20 -4.07
C CYS A 189 -2.24 0.25 -3.17
N ASP A 190 -1.94 1.24 -2.34
CA ASP A 190 -2.81 1.91 -1.39
C ASP A 190 -4.04 2.57 -2.01
N LYS A 191 -5.13 2.62 -1.24
CA LYS A 191 -6.50 2.91 -1.68
C LYS A 191 -6.85 4.33 -2.12
N THR A 192 -5.93 5.17 -2.61
CA THR A 192 -6.33 6.55 -2.98
C THR A 192 -5.87 7.09 -4.34
N ILE A 193 -4.95 6.47 -5.09
CA ILE A 193 -4.77 6.64 -6.55
C ILE A 193 -4.19 5.30 -7.02
N TYR A 194 -5.01 4.53 -7.74
CA TYR A 194 -4.59 3.23 -8.22
C TYR A 194 -3.99 3.36 -9.61
N ASP A 195 -2.67 3.29 -9.66
CA ASP A 195 -1.98 2.82 -10.83
C ASP A 195 -2.30 1.31 -11.00
N ILE A 196 -3.04 1.00 -12.06
CA ILE A 196 -3.33 -0.36 -12.54
C ILE A 196 -2.04 -0.91 -13.16
N MET A 197 -1.46 -2.00 -12.63
CA MET A 197 -0.11 -2.42 -13.01
C MET A 197 -0.04 -3.85 -13.49
N SER A 198 0.73 -4.06 -14.57
CA SER A 198 1.12 -5.38 -15.05
C SER A 198 2.59 -5.40 -15.44
N THR A 199 3.20 -6.58 -15.44
CA THR A 199 4.51 -6.81 -16.04
C THR A 199 4.36 -7.89 -17.10
N ILE A 200 4.88 -7.61 -18.28
CA ILE A 200 4.89 -8.50 -19.44
C ILE A 200 6.33 -8.97 -19.67
N ASP A 201 6.49 -10.25 -19.96
CA ASP A 201 7.77 -10.80 -20.41
C ASP A 201 8.01 -10.56 -21.92
N GLU A 202 9.17 -10.98 -22.40
CA GLU A 202 9.57 -10.91 -23.81
C GLU A 202 8.62 -11.67 -24.77
N ASN A 203 7.82 -12.61 -24.25
CA ASN A 203 6.88 -13.40 -25.04
C ASN A 203 5.47 -12.78 -25.09
N GLY A 204 5.29 -11.58 -24.54
CA GLY A 204 3.99 -10.93 -24.49
C GLY A 204 3.05 -11.52 -23.44
N THR A 205 3.56 -12.30 -22.49
CA THR A 205 2.76 -12.90 -21.41
C THR A 205 2.81 -12.02 -20.18
N ILE A 206 1.63 -11.75 -19.58
CA ILE A 206 1.61 -11.08 -18.27
C ILE A 206 2.21 -12.04 -17.24
N VAL A 207 3.40 -11.73 -16.75
CA VAL A 207 4.04 -12.46 -15.65
C VAL A 207 3.46 -12.00 -14.32
N LEU A 208 3.21 -10.71 -14.16
CA LEU A 208 2.72 -10.11 -12.90
C LEU A 208 1.57 -9.14 -13.16
N SER A 209 0.59 -9.10 -12.26
CA SER A 209 -0.54 -8.18 -12.32
C SER A 209 -1.03 -7.85 -10.92
N ASN A 210 -1.26 -6.58 -10.64
CA ASN A 210 -1.88 -6.19 -9.37
C ASN A 210 -3.40 -6.44 -9.39
N ILE A 211 -4.01 -6.44 -8.21
CA ILE A 211 -5.46 -6.69 -8.04
C ILE A 211 -6.34 -5.58 -8.65
N MET A 212 -5.76 -4.42 -8.97
CA MET A 212 -6.48 -3.27 -9.54
C MET A 212 -7.07 -3.52 -10.91
N TRP A 213 -6.49 -4.41 -11.71
CA TRP A 213 -7.15 -4.89 -12.93
C TRP A 213 -8.51 -5.53 -12.63
N ASN A 214 -8.59 -6.33 -11.56
CA ASN A 214 -9.85 -6.94 -11.15
C ASN A 214 -10.76 -5.95 -10.42
N GLU A 215 -10.24 -5.05 -9.58
CA GLU A 215 -11.09 -4.11 -8.85
C GLU A 215 -11.65 -2.98 -9.72
N CYS A 216 -10.82 -2.35 -10.56
CA CYS A 216 -11.27 -1.30 -11.47
C CYS A 216 -12.07 -1.88 -12.64
N PHE A 217 -11.63 -3.03 -13.17
CA PHE A 217 -12.14 -3.53 -14.43
C PHE A 217 -12.72 -4.94 -14.37
N GLY A 218 -12.82 -5.59 -13.21
CA GLY A 218 -13.41 -6.94 -13.09
C GLY A 218 -12.75 -7.96 -14.02
N CYS A 219 -11.50 -7.71 -14.42
CA CYS A 219 -10.83 -8.51 -15.42
C CYS A 219 -9.81 -9.45 -14.78
N LYS A 220 -9.80 -10.69 -15.26
CA LYS A 220 -8.80 -11.68 -14.84
C LYS A 220 -7.49 -11.44 -15.60
N LYS A 221 -6.38 -11.86 -15.00
CA LYS A 221 -5.01 -11.75 -15.55
C LYS A 221 -4.93 -12.07 -17.06
N ASN A 222 -5.61 -13.13 -17.50
CA ASN A 222 -5.54 -13.62 -18.88
C ASN A 222 -6.35 -12.79 -19.89
N GLN A 223 -7.19 -11.87 -19.42
CA GLN A 223 -8.08 -11.04 -20.25
C GLN A 223 -7.58 -9.60 -20.42
N ILE A 224 -6.62 -9.16 -19.60
CA ILE A 224 -6.11 -7.79 -19.57
C ILE A 224 -5.60 -7.36 -20.95
N LEU A 225 -4.65 -8.11 -21.52
CA LEU A 225 -4.09 -7.77 -22.84
C LEU A 225 -5.13 -7.88 -23.94
N GLN A 226 -6.02 -8.89 -23.89
CA GLN A 226 -7.06 -9.07 -24.89
C GLN A 226 -7.98 -7.84 -24.98
N MET A 227 -8.33 -7.25 -23.83
CA MET A 227 -9.19 -6.08 -23.77
C MET A 227 -8.51 -4.80 -24.28
N ILE A 228 -7.20 -4.64 -24.01
CA ILE A 228 -6.40 -3.52 -24.51
C ILE A 228 -6.20 -3.66 -26.04
N MET A 229 -5.81 -4.86 -26.48
CA MET A 229 -5.55 -5.17 -27.89
C MET A 229 -6.81 -5.16 -28.76
N HIS A 230 -8.01 -5.22 -28.19
CA HIS A 230 -9.23 -5.17 -29.00
C HIS A 230 -9.50 -3.78 -29.63
N GLN A 231 -8.97 -2.69 -29.07
CA GLN A 231 -9.23 -1.33 -29.58
C GLN A 231 -7.99 -0.63 -30.08
N ASP A 232 -6.95 -0.59 -29.25
CA ASP A 232 -5.77 0.23 -29.50
C ASP A 232 -4.52 -0.66 -29.60
N HIS A 233 -4.65 -1.82 -30.24
CA HIS A 233 -3.54 -2.75 -30.48
C HIS A 233 -2.30 -2.04 -31.04
N HIS A 234 -2.43 -1.36 -32.17
CA HIS A 234 -1.30 -0.71 -32.83
C HIS A 234 -0.65 0.37 -31.96
N LEU A 235 -1.45 1.15 -31.23
CA LEU A 235 -0.94 2.18 -30.33
C LEU A 235 -0.21 1.57 -29.13
N PHE A 236 -0.77 0.51 -28.54
CA PHE A 236 -0.19 -0.21 -27.43
C PHE A 236 1.13 -0.89 -27.80
N PHE A 237 1.20 -1.57 -28.95
CA PHE A 237 2.45 -2.19 -29.43
C PHE A 237 3.52 -1.15 -29.73
N LYS A 238 3.15 -0.07 -30.44
CA LYS A 238 4.09 1.02 -30.70
C LYS A 238 4.64 1.62 -29.40
N LEU A 239 3.79 1.79 -28.39
CA LEU A 239 4.20 2.30 -27.08
C LEU A 239 5.21 1.37 -26.39
N MET A 240 5.03 0.04 -26.51
CA MET A 240 5.99 -0.95 -26.00
C MET A 240 7.31 -0.92 -26.76
N GLU A 241 7.26 -0.92 -28.09
CA GLU A 241 8.46 -0.85 -28.95
C GLU A 241 9.26 0.42 -28.71
N ASP A 242 8.58 1.57 -28.59
CA ASP A 242 9.21 2.85 -28.32
C ASP A 242 9.90 2.84 -26.94
N ALA A 243 9.26 2.30 -25.91
CA ALA A 243 9.86 2.16 -24.56
C ALA A 243 11.05 1.19 -24.56
N GLN A 244 10.97 0.10 -25.32
CA GLN A 244 12.07 -0.84 -25.46
C GLN A 244 13.28 -0.20 -26.16
N ARG A 245 13.04 0.47 -27.28
CA ARG A 245 14.06 1.14 -28.10
C ARG A 245 14.69 2.31 -27.37
N SER A 246 13.88 3.18 -26.78
CA SER A 246 14.35 4.39 -26.10
C SER A 246 15.01 4.04 -24.75
N GLY A 247 14.51 3.00 -24.07
CA GLY A 247 14.89 2.68 -22.69
C GLY A 247 14.32 3.63 -21.65
N PHE A 248 13.46 4.56 -22.06
CA PHE A 248 12.78 5.50 -21.19
C PHE A 248 11.33 5.07 -20.99
N THR A 249 10.66 5.73 -20.05
CA THR A 249 9.23 5.57 -19.86
C THR A 249 8.47 6.27 -20.97
N GLU A 250 7.69 5.53 -21.74
CA GLU A 250 6.77 6.09 -22.73
C GLU A 250 5.36 6.17 -22.17
N SER A 251 4.54 7.09 -22.66
CA SER A 251 3.16 7.24 -22.19
C SER A 251 2.18 7.58 -23.31
N ALA A 252 0.99 6.98 -23.28
CA ALA A 252 -0.10 7.30 -24.18
C ALA A 252 -1.46 7.04 -23.54
N ILE A 253 -2.50 7.65 -24.10
CA ILE A 253 -3.88 7.30 -23.76
C ILE A 253 -4.30 6.12 -24.63
N VAL A 254 -4.59 4.99 -24.00
CA VAL A 254 -4.98 3.74 -24.65
C VAL A 254 -6.44 3.44 -24.31
N ARG A 255 -7.22 3.02 -25.30
CA ARG A 255 -8.61 2.63 -25.13
C ARG A 255 -8.73 1.14 -24.86
N MET A 256 -9.66 0.81 -23.97
CA MET A 256 -10.02 -0.57 -23.64
C MET A 256 -11.54 -0.74 -23.73
N ILE A 257 -12.03 -1.87 -24.25
CA ILE A 257 -13.45 -2.20 -24.19
C ILE A 257 -13.74 -3.12 -23.01
N LYS A 258 -14.77 -2.76 -22.23
CA LYS A 258 -15.37 -3.61 -21.20
C LYS A 258 -16.88 -3.49 -21.26
N ASN A 259 -17.60 -4.60 -21.34
CA ASN A 259 -19.07 -4.64 -21.33
C ASN A 259 -19.69 -3.61 -22.32
N ASN A 260 -19.18 -3.57 -23.55
CA ASN A 260 -19.58 -2.62 -24.61
C ASN A 260 -19.38 -1.13 -24.29
N LYS A 261 -18.56 -0.79 -23.28
CA LYS A 261 -18.14 0.59 -22.97
C LYS A 261 -16.66 0.77 -23.26
N ILE A 262 -16.31 1.92 -23.82
CA ILE A 262 -14.93 2.35 -24.03
C ILE A 262 -14.44 3.05 -22.75
N LEU A 263 -13.34 2.54 -22.22
CA LEU A 263 -12.58 3.14 -21.12
C LEU A 263 -11.29 3.75 -21.68
N TYR A 264 -10.88 4.88 -21.11
CA TYR A 264 -9.66 5.59 -21.49
C TYR A 264 -8.64 5.44 -20.38
N LEU A 265 -7.52 4.81 -20.71
CA LEU A 265 -6.43 4.55 -19.77
C LEU A 265 -5.24 5.43 -20.12
N ASN A 266 -4.78 6.25 -19.18
CA ASN A 266 -3.46 6.86 -19.29
C ASN A 266 -2.42 5.79 -18.95
N MET A 267 -1.76 5.27 -19.96
CA MET A 267 -0.85 4.14 -19.86
C MET A 267 0.60 4.61 -19.98
N ARG A 268 1.42 4.17 -19.05
CA ARG A 268 2.86 4.36 -19.00
C ARG A 268 3.53 2.99 -19.17
N VAL A 269 4.55 2.94 -20.00
CA VAL A 269 5.29 1.72 -20.31
C VAL A 269 6.75 1.93 -19.95
N ILE A 270 7.29 1.06 -19.10
CA ILE A 270 8.63 1.16 -18.54
C ILE A 270 9.41 -0.10 -18.93
N ASN A 271 10.55 0.08 -19.60
CA ASN A 271 11.43 -1.02 -19.94
C ASN A 271 12.32 -1.42 -18.75
N LEU A 272 12.14 -2.64 -18.25
CA LEU A 272 12.95 -3.24 -17.18
C LEU A 272 14.11 -4.03 -17.80
N ARG A 273 15.08 -3.31 -18.38
CA ARG A 273 16.20 -3.88 -19.16
C ARG A 273 16.96 -5.03 -18.49
N LYS A 274 17.10 -5.00 -17.16
CA LYS A 274 17.83 -6.04 -16.40
C LYS A 274 17.09 -7.39 -16.35
N GLN A 275 15.80 -7.39 -16.65
CA GLN A 275 14.89 -8.53 -16.46
C GLN A 275 14.22 -8.97 -17.77
N ASN A 276 14.57 -8.35 -18.91
CA ASN A 276 13.88 -8.53 -20.20
C ASN A 276 12.36 -8.42 -20.09
N GLN A 277 11.90 -7.45 -19.30
CA GLN A 277 10.48 -7.28 -18.98
C GLN A 277 10.02 -5.86 -19.27
N ILE A 278 8.71 -5.72 -19.48
CA ILE A 278 8.03 -4.44 -19.63
C ILE A 278 7.05 -4.29 -18.49
N GLN A 279 7.14 -3.19 -17.74
CA GLN A 279 6.11 -2.83 -16.77
C GLN A 279 5.13 -1.84 -17.39
N ILE A 280 3.85 -2.13 -17.22
CA ILE A 280 2.75 -1.27 -17.62
C ILE A 280 2.12 -0.70 -16.36
N ILE A 281 1.92 0.61 -16.39
CA ILE A 281 1.20 1.35 -15.36
C ILE A 281 0.08 2.12 -16.04
N ALA A 282 -1.16 1.82 -15.73
CA ALA A 282 -2.35 2.41 -16.32
C ALA A 282 -3.17 3.15 -15.27
N GLN A 283 -3.78 4.27 -15.65
CA GLN A 283 -4.72 5.00 -14.81
C GLN A 283 -6.02 5.22 -15.58
N ASP A 284 -7.16 4.89 -14.99
CA ASP A 284 -8.45 5.21 -15.60
C ASP A 284 -8.67 6.73 -15.59
N VAL A 285 -8.80 7.31 -16.79
CA VAL A 285 -9.06 8.74 -17.00
C VAL A 285 -10.37 8.98 -17.74
N SER A 286 -11.24 7.97 -17.84
CA SER A 286 -12.50 8.00 -18.60
C SER A 286 -13.43 9.16 -18.20
N GLU A 287 -13.43 9.55 -16.92
CA GLU A 287 -14.22 10.68 -16.41
C GLU A 287 -13.84 12.03 -17.07
N ARG A 288 -12.57 12.24 -17.39
CA ARG A 288 -12.07 13.47 -18.02
C ARG A 288 -12.56 13.60 -19.46
N TYR A 289 -12.71 12.47 -20.14
CA TYR A 289 -13.16 12.40 -21.52
C TYR A 289 -14.69 12.45 -21.64
N THR A 290 -15.42 11.88 -20.69
CA THR A 290 -16.89 11.98 -20.62
C THR A 290 -17.37 13.39 -20.24
N LYS A 291 -16.67 14.12 -19.35
CA LYS A 291 -16.99 15.53 -19.05
C LYS A 291 -16.77 16.46 -20.25
N LYS A 292 -15.68 16.29 -21.01
CA LYS A 292 -15.42 17.08 -22.23
C LYS A 292 -16.48 16.85 -23.32
N ALA A 293 -17.06 15.66 -23.41
CA ALA A 293 -18.15 15.39 -24.36
C ALA A 293 -19.45 16.15 -24.00
N LYS A 294 -19.77 16.29 -22.70
CA LYS A 294 -20.94 17.08 -22.26
C LYS A 294 -20.79 18.58 -22.49
N ILE A 295 -19.59 19.13 -22.37
CA ILE A 295 -19.34 20.56 -22.58
C ILE A 295 -19.45 20.95 -24.06
N LYS A 296 -19.25 20.02 -25.00
CA LYS A 296 -19.46 20.27 -26.45
C LYS A 296 -20.93 20.15 -26.89
N LEU A 297 -21.82 19.70 -26.01
CA LEU A 297 -23.25 19.50 -26.28
C LEU A 297 -24.14 20.55 -25.57
N LEU A 298 -23.52 21.58 -24.99
CA LEU A 298 -24.13 22.81 -24.50
C LEU A 298 -23.64 23.96 -25.37
#